data_AF-A0A7J2TJV3-F1
#
_entry.id   AF-A0A7J2TJV3-F1
#
_cell.length_a   1.000
_cell.length_b   1.000
_cell.length_c   1.000
_cell.angle_alpha   90.00
_cell.angle_beta   90.00
_cell.angle_gamma   90.00
#
_symmetry.space_group_name_H-M   'P 1'
#
loop_
_entity.id
_entity.type
_entity.pdbx_description
1 polymer ?
#
loop_
_entity_poly.entity_id
_entity_poly.type
_entity_poly.pdbx_seq_one_letter_code
_entity_poly.pdbx_strand_id
1 'polypeptide(L)'
;MDEIIIVSNRGDLNFEGDLAIPMPKISGFKLLSSNLDFLDFFISDGKLVFESLLVADNSSGSIRIAYILEGDTMERKLAGEKVLLIPLAEVEDFKNLEIAFVGGQKVYEGIGSYWIKFRFSSFQFAHIAIFIASLALFLILLSNRGGWK
;
A
#
# COMPACT_ATOMS: atom_id res chain seq x y z
N MET A 1 -1.62 -0.66 4.40
CA MET A 1 -0.50 -1.51 3.95
C MET A 1 0.76 -1.07 4.64
N ASP A 2 1.66 -2.00 4.90
CA ASP A 2 2.98 -1.80 5.50
C ASP A 2 4.02 -2.29 4.48
N GLU A 3 4.99 -1.46 4.17
CA GLU A 3 6.03 -1.71 3.16
C GLU A 3 7.40 -1.42 3.76
N ILE A 4 8.36 -2.31 3.48
CA ILE A 4 9.76 -2.13 3.85
C ILE A 4 10.54 -1.88 2.56
N ILE A 5 11.12 -0.69 2.47
CA ILE A 5 12.03 -0.31 1.41
C ILE A 5 13.44 -0.67 1.88
N ILE A 6 14.15 -1.49 1.11
CA ILE A 6 15.55 -1.81 1.36
C ILE A 6 16.40 -1.03 0.37
N VAL A 7 17.32 -0.21 0.89
CA VAL A 7 18.28 0.54 0.09
C VAL A 7 19.65 -0.08 0.33
N SER A 8 20.28 -0.55 -0.74
CA SER A 8 21.60 -1.20 -0.68
C SER A 8 22.60 -0.43 -1.52
N ASN A 9 23.68 0.01 -0.89
CA ASN A 9 24.82 0.58 -1.58
C ASN A 9 25.90 -0.50 -1.74
N ARG A 10 26.13 -0.93 -2.98
CA ARG A 10 27.18 -1.91 -3.32
C ARG A 10 28.45 -1.25 -3.88
N GLY A 11 28.53 0.08 -3.82
CA GLY A 11 29.70 0.84 -4.20
C GLY A 11 30.70 0.95 -3.05
N ASP A 12 31.93 1.33 -3.41
CA ASP A 12 33.05 1.55 -2.49
C ASP A 12 33.08 2.97 -1.91
N LEU A 13 32.02 3.75 -2.12
CA LEU A 13 31.87 5.11 -1.61
C LEU A 13 30.47 5.26 -1.00
N ASN A 14 30.36 6.16 -0.02
CA ASN A 14 29.07 6.55 0.53
C ASN A 14 28.17 7.14 -0.57
N PHE A 15 26.90 6.75 -0.56
CA PHE A 15 25.86 7.45 -1.31
C PHE A 15 25.37 8.60 -0.45
N GLU A 16 25.36 9.79 -1.05
CA GLU A 16 24.77 11.01 -0.50
C GLU A 16 23.96 11.68 -1.62
N GLY A 17 22.66 11.76 -1.46
CA GLY A 17 21.78 12.39 -2.44
C GLY A 17 20.32 12.01 -2.25
N ASP A 18 19.48 12.50 -3.15
CA ASP A 18 18.05 12.27 -3.06
C ASP A 18 17.67 10.91 -3.63
N LEU A 19 16.74 10.22 -2.95
CA LEU A 19 16.15 8.98 -3.43
C LEU A 19 14.65 9.19 -3.68
N ALA A 20 14.23 9.01 -4.92
CA ALA A 20 12.83 9.10 -5.31
C ALA A 20 12.28 7.73 -5.73
N ILE A 21 11.29 7.24 -4.99
CA ILE A 21 10.67 5.92 -5.21
C ILE A 21 9.26 6.12 -5.75
N PRO A 22 8.95 5.61 -6.95
CA PRO A 22 7.59 5.62 -7.48
C PRO A 22 6.62 4.90 -6.54
N MET A 23 5.53 5.58 -6.18
CA MET A 23 4.48 5.07 -5.28
C MET A 23 3.20 4.79 -6.07
N PRO A 24 2.34 3.87 -5.58
CA PRO A 24 0.99 3.73 -6.11
C PRO A 24 0.13 4.93 -5.69
N LYS A 25 -1.12 5.00 -6.16
CA LYS A 25 -2.09 5.97 -5.64
C LYS A 25 -2.42 5.64 -4.18
N ILE A 26 -2.04 6.54 -3.28
CA ILE A 26 -2.09 6.32 -1.83
C ILE A 26 -2.62 7.54 -1.09
N SER A 27 -3.15 7.26 0.11
CA SER A 27 -3.51 8.24 1.12
C SER A 27 -3.01 7.80 2.50
N GLY A 28 -3.06 8.69 3.50
CA GLY A 28 -2.73 8.34 4.89
C GLY A 28 -1.30 7.84 5.10
N PHE A 29 -0.34 8.40 4.36
CA PHE A 29 1.06 8.01 4.45
C PHE A 29 1.64 8.29 5.85
N LYS A 30 2.46 7.35 6.34
CA LYS A 30 3.21 7.44 7.58
C LYS A 30 4.57 6.78 7.43
N LEU A 31 5.62 7.49 7.82
CA LEU A 31 6.91 6.87 8.11
C LEU A 31 6.82 6.18 9.47
N LEU A 32 7.12 4.88 9.54
CA LEU A 32 7.05 4.11 10.78
C LEU A 32 8.41 4.05 11.49
N SER A 33 9.47 3.77 10.73
CA SER A 33 10.85 3.69 11.25
C SER A 33 11.85 3.75 10.10
N SER A 34 13.07 4.22 10.38
CA SER A 34 14.21 4.17 9.46
C SER A 34 15.46 3.86 10.27
N ASN A 35 16.39 3.10 9.69
CA ASN A 35 17.78 3.02 10.17
C ASN A 35 18.77 3.76 9.25
N LEU A 36 18.26 4.47 8.24
CA LEU A 36 18.99 5.37 7.36
C LEU A 36 18.74 6.81 7.77
N ASP A 37 19.77 7.63 7.60
CA ASP A 37 19.72 9.07 7.85
C ASP A 37 19.31 9.81 6.57
N PHE A 38 18.37 10.74 6.70
CA PHE A 38 17.92 11.66 5.66
C PHE A 38 17.39 12.94 6.32
N LEU A 39 17.37 14.04 5.57
CA LEU A 39 16.98 15.36 6.10
C LEU A 39 15.46 15.48 6.23
N ASP A 40 14.73 15.14 5.17
CA ASP A 40 13.28 15.20 5.11
C ASP A 40 12.73 14.14 4.14
N PHE A 41 11.41 13.94 4.15
CA PHE A 41 10.71 13.12 3.19
C PHE A 41 9.36 13.72 2.81
N PHE A 42 8.98 13.57 1.55
CA PHE A 42 7.67 14.04 1.07
C PHE A 42 7.19 13.22 -0.12
N ILE A 43 5.90 13.40 -0.44
CA ILE A 43 5.30 12.82 -1.64
C ILE A 43 5.10 13.93 -2.67
N SER A 44 5.70 13.79 -3.85
CA SER A 44 5.47 14.68 -4.99
C SER A 44 5.34 13.86 -6.27
N ASP A 45 4.39 14.22 -7.13
CA ASP A 45 4.19 13.62 -8.46
C ASP A 45 4.13 12.08 -8.45
N GLY A 46 3.48 11.50 -7.43
CA GLY A 46 3.35 10.05 -7.27
C GLY A 46 4.66 9.35 -6.88
N LYS A 47 5.65 10.07 -6.35
CA LYS A 47 6.90 9.52 -5.82
C LYS A 47 7.06 9.90 -4.36
N LEU A 48 7.60 8.97 -3.57
CA LEU A 48 8.13 9.23 -2.25
C LEU A 48 9.59 9.66 -2.41
N VAL A 49 9.90 10.86 -1.97
CA VAL A 49 11.25 11.43 -2.04
C VAL A 49 11.84 11.47 -0.64
N PHE A 50 13.06 10.98 -0.50
CA PHE A 50 13.91 11.16 0.67
C PHE A 50 15.02 12.12 0.28
N GLU A 51 15.06 13.29 0.93
CA GLU A 51 16.08 14.30 0.66
C GLU A 51 17.36 14.03 1.43
N SER A 52 18.51 14.18 0.76
CA SER A 52 19.83 14.01 1.36
C SER A 52 19.97 12.67 2.11
N LEU A 53 19.54 11.58 1.47
CA LEU A 53 19.68 10.24 2.01
C LEU A 53 21.15 9.82 2.02
N LEU A 54 21.60 9.32 3.18
CA LEU A 54 22.94 8.78 3.38
C LEU A 54 22.91 7.26 3.47
N VAL A 55 23.69 6.60 2.62
CA VAL A 55 23.91 5.14 2.69
C VAL A 55 25.39 4.86 2.60
N ALA A 56 25.98 4.35 3.68
CA ALA A 56 27.40 4.05 3.73
C ALA A 56 27.83 3.06 2.63
N ASP A 57 29.11 3.11 2.26
CA ASP A 57 29.72 2.17 1.33
C ASP A 57 29.49 0.72 1.76
N ASN A 58 29.27 -0.17 0.80
CA ASN A 58 29.06 -1.60 1.04
C ASN A 58 28.02 -1.95 2.12
N SER A 59 27.04 -1.06 2.35
CA SER A 59 26.06 -1.18 3.42
C SER A 59 24.64 -1.27 2.89
N SER A 60 23.69 -1.55 3.78
CA SER A 60 22.27 -1.54 3.46
C SER A 60 21.47 -1.06 4.66
N GLY A 61 20.38 -0.37 4.37
CA GLY A 61 19.41 0.04 5.37
C GLY A 61 17.99 -0.24 4.91
N SER A 62 17.06 0.04 5.82
CA SER A 62 15.64 -0.16 5.61
C SER A 62 14.84 1.03 6.12
N ILE A 63 13.80 1.34 5.36
CA ILE A 63 12.81 2.36 5.68
C ILE A 63 11.46 1.66 5.68
N ARG A 64 10.74 1.74 6.80
CA ARG A 64 9.42 1.14 6.97
C ARG A 64 8.35 2.22 6.91
N ILE A 65 7.39 2.03 6.01
CA ILE A 65 6.32 2.98 5.73
C ILE A 65 4.97 2.29 5.80
N ALA A 66 3.94 3.06 6.12
CA ALA A 66 2.56 2.64 6.04
C ALA A 66 1.73 3.64 5.24
N TYR A 67 0.75 3.12 4.50
CA TYR A 67 -0.18 3.92 3.71
C TYR A 67 -1.46 3.15 3.40
N ILE A 68 -2.46 3.86 2.89
CA ILE A 68 -3.73 3.31 2.41
C ILE A 68 -3.73 3.39 0.88
N LEU A 69 -3.98 2.28 0.19
CA LEU A 69 -4.21 2.29 -1.25
C LEU A 69 -5.57 2.91 -1.54
N GLU A 70 -5.64 3.79 -2.54
CA GLU A 70 -6.91 4.42 -2.95
C GLU A 70 -7.80 3.49 -3.81
N GLY A 71 -7.29 2.35 -4.23
CA GLY A 71 -8.02 1.39 -5.06
C GLY A 71 -7.64 -0.06 -4.75
N ASP A 72 -8.31 -0.98 -5.43
CA ASP A 72 -8.07 -2.42 -5.32
C ASP A 72 -6.79 -2.89 -6.01
N THR A 73 -6.21 -2.03 -6.85
CA THR A 73 -5.07 -2.33 -7.70
C THR A 73 -3.88 -1.48 -7.28
N MET A 74 -2.77 -2.13 -6.93
CA MET A 74 -1.48 -1.48 -6.74
C MET A 74 -0.68 -1.58 -8.04
N GLU A 75 -0.37 -0.43 -8.64
CA GLU A 75 0.52 -0.32 -9.80
C GLU A 75 1.81 0.41 -9.39
N ARG A 76 2.96 -0.14 -9.76
CA ARG A 76 4.28 0.45 -9.51
C ARG A 76 5.08 0.52 -10.80
N LYS A 77 5.57 1.72 -11.12
CA LYS A 77 6.39 2.00 -12.30
C LYS A 77 7.85 2.10 -11.91
N LEU A 78 8.50 0.95 -11.81
CA LEU A 78 9.88 0.78 -11.35
C LEU A 78 10.81 0.50 -12.54
N ALA A 79 12.06 0.95 -12.44
CA ALA A 79 13.07 0.96 -13.53
C ALA A 79 14.02 -0.25 -13.50
N GLY A 80 13.97 -1.09 -12.46
CA GLY A 80 14.80 -2.31 -12.36
C GLY A 80 14.94 -2.86 -10.94
N GLU A 81 14.20 -2.30 -9.98
CA GLU A 81 14.21 -2.66 -8.59
C GLU A 81 13.63 -4.07 -8.40
N LYS A 82 14.27 -4.87 -7.55
CA LYS A 82 13.73 -6.16 -7.12
C LYS A 82 12.60 -5.92 -6.13
N VAL A 83 11.47 -6.58 -6.35
CA VAL A 83 10.28 -6.47 -5.52
C VAL A 83 9.96 -7.83 -4.92
N LEU A 84 9.60 -7.82 -3.63
CA LEU A 84 9.02 -8.96 -2.94
C LEU A 84 7.77 -8.49 -2.20
N LEU A 85 6.61 -9.02 -2.56
CA LEU A 85 5.33 -8.70 -1.95
C LEU A 85 4.86 -9.87 -1.11
N ILE A 86 4.51 -9.57 0.13
CA ILE A 86 3.90 -10.50 1.07
C ILE A 86 2.51 -9.94 1.41
N PRO A 87 1.52 -10.14 0.54
CA PRO A 87 0.21 -9.53 0.73
C PRO A 87 -0.55 -10.24 1.86
N LEU A 88 -1.15 -9.44 2.75
CA LEU A 88 -2.10 -9.92 3.76
C LEU A 88 -3.50 -10.11 3.17
N ALA A 89 -3.82 -9.36 2.11
CA ALA A 89 -5.07 -9.49 1.37
C ALA A 89 -4.96 -10.57 0.30
N GLU A 90 -6.10 -11.20 -0.02
CA GLU A 90 -6.16 -12.15 -1.13
C GLU A 90 -5.88 -11.43 -2.46
N VAL A 91 -5.10 -12.05 -3.33
CA VAL A 91 -4.71 -11.51 -4.64
C VAL A 91 -5.57 -12.17 -5.71
N GLU A 92 -6.25 -11.35 -6.52
CA GLU A 92 -7.09 -11.84 -7.62
C GLU A 92 -6.31 -12.04 -8.90
N ASP A 93 -5.43 -11.08 -9.22
CA ASP A 93 -4.70 -11.05 -10.48
C ASP A 93 -3.41 -10.22 -10.34
N PHE A 94 -2.44 -10.46 -11.22
CA PHE A 94 -1.15 -9.78 -11.20
C PHE A 94 -0.44 -9.85 -12.55
N LYS A 95 0.52 -8.94 -12.78
CA LYS A 95 1.37 -8.92 -13.97
C LYS A 95 2.82 -8.59 -13.61
N ASN A 96 3.75 -9.19 -14.35
CA ASN A 96 5.21 -9.04 -14.17
C ASN A 96 5.68 -9.42 -12.76
N LEU A 97 4.96 -10.35 -12.14
CA LEU A 97 5.30 -10.98 -10.87
C LEU A 97 5.23 -12.50 -11.06
N GLU A 98 6.03 -13.22 -10.29
CA GLU A 98 6.04 -14.67 -10.19
C GLU A 98 5.65 -15.07 -8.77
N ILE A 99 5.00 -16.24 -8.65
CA ILE A 99 4.61 -16.78 -7.34
C ILE A 99 5.79 -17.60 -6.82
N ALA A 100 6.25 -17.26 -5.62
CA ALA A 100 7.22 -18.05 -4.87
C ALA A 100 6.67 -18.41 -3.48
N PHE A 101 7.38 -19.30 -2.79
CA PHE A 101 7.05 -19.70 -1.42
C PHE A 101 8.26 -19.50 -0.52
N VAL A 102 8.12 -18.66 0.50
CA VAL A 102 9.17 -18.39 1.49
C VAL A 102 8.62 -18.77 2.86
N GLY A 103 9.26 -19.74 3.52
CA GLY A 103 8.79 -20.23 4.83
C GLY A 103 7.37 -20.80 4.82
N GLY A 104 6.91 -21.33 3.68
CA GLY A 104 5.55 -21.83 3.50
C GLY A 104 4.51 -20.73 3.20
N GLN A 105 4.89 -19.46 3.22
CA GLN A 105 4.02 -18.35 2.84
C GLN A 105 4.14 -18.06 1.34
N LYS A 106 2.99 -17.87 0.69
CA LYS A 106 2.92 -17.44 -0.71
C LYS A 106 3.39 -16.00 -0.81
N VAL A 107 4.38 -15.75 -1.66
CA VAL A 107 4.93 -14.42 -1.94
C VAL A 107 4.90 -14.16 -3.45
N TYR A 108 4.96 -12.88 -3.83
CA TYR A 108 5.01 -12.46 -5.22
C TYR A 108 6.30 -11.69 -5.45
N GLU A 109 7.15 -12.17 -6.35
CA GLU A 109 8.44 -11.54 -6.64
C GLU A 109 8.55 -11.12 -8.10
N GLY A 110 9.31 -10.06 -8.36
CA GLY A 110 9.53 -9.57 -9.71
C GLY A 110 10.62 -8.51 -9.77
N ILE A 111 10.90 -8.04 -10.99
CA ILE A 111 11.89 -6.99 -11.24
C ILE A 111 11.23 -5.90 -12.08
N GLY A 112 11.36 -4.66 -11.63
CA GLY A 112 10.82 -3.49 -12.31
C GLY A 112 9.30 -3.35 -12.16
N SER A 113 8.67 -2.76 -13.18
CA SER A 113 7.28 -2.33 -13.12
C SER A 113 6.28 -3.50 -13.05
N TYR A 114 5.34 -3.42 -12.12
CA TYR A 114 4.33 -4.45 -11.88
C TYR A 114 2.96 -3.85 -11.54
N TRP A 115 1.93 -4.69 -11.63
CA TRP A 115 0.67 -4.42 -10.95
C TRP A 115 0.13 -5.68 -10.27
N ILE A 116 -0.62 -5.47 -9.20
CA ILE A 116 -1.28 -6.53 -8.44
C ILE A 116 -2.66 -6.04 -8.00
N LYS A 117 -3.67 -6.88 -8.18
CA LYS A 117 -5.05 -6.60 -7.81
C LYS A 117 -5.44 -7.45 -6.61
N PHE A 118 -5.94 -6.79 -5.58
CA PHE A 118 -6.39 -7.42 -4.35
C PHE A 118 -7.91 -7.60 -4.38
N ARG A 119 -8.37 -8.70 -3.77
CA ARG A 119 -9.79 -8.90 -3.50
C ARG A 119 -10.18 -8.01 -2.33
N PHE A 120 -10.83 -6.90 -2.62
CA PHE A 120 -11.51 -6.11 -1.59
C PHE A 120 -12.97 -6.54 -1.51
N SER A 121 -13.40 -7.02 -0.33
CA SER A 121 -14.82 -7.18 -0.03
C SER A 121 -15.45 -5.80 0.18
N SER A 122 -15.64 -5.06 -0.90
CA SER A 122 -16.51 -3.90 -0.84
C SER A 122 -17.96 -4.39 -0.78
N PHE A 123 -18.57 -4.39 0.41
CA PHE A 123 -20.02 -4.38 0.49
C PHE A 123 -20.50 -3.01 0.00
N GLN A 124 -20.46 -2.78 -1.31
CA GLN A 124 -20.90 -1.52 -1.93
C GLN A 124 -22.37 -1.20 -1.61
N PHE A 125 -23.14 -2.22 -1.22
CA PHE A 125 -24.53 -2.11 -0.82
C PHE A 125 -24.74 -2.04 0.68
N ALA A 126 -23.72 -2.04 1.55
CA ALA A 126 -23.94 -1.98 3.00
C ALA A 126 -24.76 -0.75 3.40
N HIS A 127 -24.42 0.42 2.85
CA HIS A 127 -25.14 1.67 3.09
C HIS A 127 -26.58 1.63 2.53
N ILE A 128 -26.77 1.03 1.36
CA ILE A 128 -28.10 0.86 0.72
C ILE A 128 -28.95 -0.13 1.53
N ALA A 129 -28.38 -1.23 2.00
CA ALA A 129 -29.04 -2.22 2.83
C ALA A 129 -29.44 -1.64 4.20
N ILE A 130 -28.55 -0.87 4.84
CA ILE A 130 -28.85 -0.14 6.07
C ILE A 130 -29.97 0.87 5.83
N PHE A 131 -29.94 1.60 4.72
CA PHE A 131 -30.99 2.56 4.38
C PHE A 131 -32.35 1.88 4.16
N ILE A 132 -32.40 0.80 3.39
CA ILE A 132 -33.62 0.01 3.15
C ILE A 132 -34.16 -0.58 4.46
N ALA A 133 -33.29 -1.16 5.29
CA ALA A 133 -33.68 -1.71 6.59
C ALA A 133 -34.23 -0.62 7.52
N SER A 134 -33.60 0.55 7.55
CA SER A 134 -34.03 1.70 8.36
C SER A 134 -35.37 2.26 7.87
N LEU A 135 -35.57 2.36 6.55
CA LEU A 135 -36.82 2.81 5.94
C LEU A 135 -37.97 1.81 6.21
N ALA A 136 -37.70 0.52 6.09
CA ALA A 136 -38.68 -0.52 6.41
C ALA A 136 -39.10 -0.46 7.90
N LEU A 137 -38.14 -0.30 8.81
CA LEU A 137 -38.41 -0.14 10.23
C LEU A 137 -39.25 1.13 10.51
N PHE A 138 -38.92 2.25 9.87
CA PHE A 138 -39.67 3.50 9.97
C PHE A 138 -41.12 3.33 9.50
N LEU A 139 -41.35 2.68 8.35
CA LEU A 139 -42.68 2.44 7.82
C LEU A 139 -43.52 1.54 8.73
N ILE A 140 -42.94 0.49 9.31
CA ILE A 140 -43.62 -0.37 10.29
C ILE A 140 -44.02 0.43 11.54
N LEU A 141 -43.13 1.27 12.05
CA LEU A 141 -43.42 2.13 13.20
C LEU A 141 -44.50 3.17 12.88
N LEU A 142 -44.51 3.72 11.65
CA LEU A 142 -45.50 4.68 11.19
C LEU A 142 -46.88 4.01 11.02
N SER A 143 -46.95 2.83 10.40
CA SER A 143 -48.21 2.10 10.20
C SER A 143 -48.83 1.69 11.54
N ASN A 144 -48.00 1.34 12.53
CA ASN A 144 -48.46 0.98 13.87
C ASN A 144 -48.80 2.20 14.74
N ARG A 145 -48.47 3.42 14.31
CA ARG A 145 -48.88 4.68 14.99
C ARG A 145 -50.28 5.16 14.63
N GLY A 146 -50.95 4.54 13.64
CA GLY A 146 -52.37 4.78 13.32
C GLY A 146 -53.37 4.41 14.43
N GLY A 147 -52.89 3.97 15.61
CA GLY A 147 -53.69 3.65 16.79
C GLY A 147 -53.74 4.73 17.88
N TRP A 148 -53.22 5.94 17.65
CA TRP A 148 -53.50 7.08 18.55
C TRP A 148 -54.75 7.80 18.04
N LYS A 149 -55.92 7.24 18.39
CA LYS A 149 -57.14 8.03 18.59
C LYS A 149 -57.15 8.58 20.01
#